data_AF-A0A940WGJ7-F1
#
_entry.id   AF-A0A940WGJ7-F1
#
_cell.length_a   1.000
_cell.length_b   1.000
_cell.length_c   1.000
_cell.angle_alpha   90.00
_cell.angle_beta   90.00
_cell.angle_gamma   90.00
#
_symmetry.space_group_name_H-M   'P 1'
#
loop_
_entity.id
_entity.type
_entity.pdbx_description
1 polymer ?
#
loop_
_entity_poly.entity_id
_entity_poly.type
_entity_poly.pdbx_seq_one_letter_code
_entity_poly.pdbx_strand_id
1 'polypeptide(L)'
;MKVALVRYRYSPHGGAERYMDTLSAALSDAGAEVRILCVTWDGSSAGKVAVERMAVPSKPVPLRILLFARAVREWAAKHPEWLLFSLER
;
A
#
# COMPACT_ATOMS: atom_id res chain seq x y z
N MET A 1 13.01 -8.91 -6.87
CA MET A 1 12.13 -7.85 -7.44
C MET A 1 11.49 -7.10 -6.28
N LYS A 2 11.28 -5.77 -6.36
CA LYS A 2 10.69 -4.97 -5.28
C LYS A 2 9.35 -4.39 -5.73
N VAL A 3 8.28 -4.65 -4.99
CA VAL A 3 6.91 -4.24 -5.34
C VAL A 3 6.26 -3.49 -4.18
N ALA A 4 5.77 -2.30 -4.48
CA ALA A 4 5.03 -1.45 -3.55
C ALA A 4 3.53 -1.47 -3.93
N LEU A 5 2.72 -2.12 -3.09
CA LEU A 5 1.27 -2.15 -3.21
C LEU A 5 0.69 -0.87 -2.58
N VAL A 6 -0.11 -0.12 -3.32
CA VAL A 6 -0.65 1.18 -2.87
C VAL A 6 -2.15 1.07 -2.63
N ARG A 7 -2.56 1.44 -1.42
CA ARG A 7 -3.99 1.51 -1.03
C ARG A 7 -4.20 2.53 0.09
N TYR A 8 -5.12 3.47 -0.08
CA TYR A 8 -5.43 4.53 0.87
C TYR A 8 -5.91 3.97 2.22
N ARG A 9 -6.86 3.03 2.20
CA ARG A 9 -7.42 2.39 3.40
C ARG A 9 -7.47 0.89 3.26
N TYR A 10 -6.86 0.19 4.20
CA TYR A 10 -7.05 -1.25 4.39
C TYR A 10 -8.16 -1.51 5.41
N SER A 11 -9.15 -2.34 5.08
CA SER A 11 -10.18 -2.82 6.00
C SER A 11 -10.27 -4.35 5.96
N PRO A 12 -10.32 -5.06 7.10
CA PRO A 12 -10.35 -6.53 7.10
C PRO A 12 -11.63 -7.15 6.49
N HIS A 13 -12.62 -6.33 6.10
CA HIS A 13 -13.95 -6.79 5.68
C HIS A 13 -14.24 -6.65 4.17
N GLY A 14 -13.24 -6.57 3.30
CA GLY A 14 -13.44 -6.43 1.85
C GLY A 14 -12.72 -7.46 0.98
N GLY A 15 -13.26 -7.69 -0.22
CA GLY A 15 -12.68 -8.63 -1.19
C GLY A 15 -11.33 -8.17 -1.75
N ALA A 16 -11.09 -6.86 -1.77
CA ALA A 16 -9.82 -6.30 -2.23
C ALA A 16 -8.69 -6.50 -1.22
N GLU A 17 -9.00 -6.64 0.06
CA GLU A 17 -8.06 -6.95 1.12
C GLU A 17 -7.63 -8.41 1.07
N ARG A 18 -8.55 -9.35 0.87
CA ARG A 18 -8.21 -10.76 0.58
C ARG A 18 -7.34 -10.89 -0.67
N TYR A 19 -7.63 -10.10 -1.69
CA TYR A 19 -6.79 -10.02 -2.88
C TYR A 19 -5.38 -9.51 -2.55
N MET A 20 -5.24 -8.44 -1.75
CA MET A 20 -3.93 -7.95 -1.33
C MET A 20 -3.16 -8.95 -0.46
N ASP A 21 -3.81 -9.61 0.48
CA ASP A 21 -3.17 -10.64 1.30
C ASP A 21 -2.67 -11.79 0.41
N THR A 22 -3.49 -12.26 -0.52
CA THR A 22 -3.11 -13.35 -1.45
C THR A 22 -2.01 -12.92 -2.42
N LEU A 23 -2.12 -11.71 -2.97
CA LEU A 23 -1.13 -11.16 -3.91
C LEU A 23 0.22 -10.95 -3.21
N SER A 24 0.21 -10.34 -2.02
CA SER A 24 1.44 -10.09 -1.27
C SER A 24 2.12 -11.38 -0.81
N ALA A 25 1.34 -12.39 -0.40
CA ALA A 25 1.86 -13.71 -0.09
C ALA A 25 2.49 -14.38 -1.33
N ALA A 26 1.78 -14.41 -2.46
CA ALA A 26 2.28 -15.02 -3.69
C ALA A 26 3.54 -14.30 -4.22
N LEU A 27 3.59 -12.97 -4.13
CA LEU A 27 4.78 -12.19 -4.50
C LEU A 27 5.95 -12.49 -3.56
N SER A 28 5.71 -12.57 -2.24
CA SER A 28 6.74 -12.92 -1.27
C SER A 28 7.28 -14.33 -1.49
N ASP A 29 6.40 -15.31 -1.77
CA ASP A 29 6.79 -16.69 -2.04
C ASP A 29 7.57 -16.82 -3.36
N ALA A 30 7.31 -15.93 -4.33
CA ALA A 30 8.12 -15.80 -5.54
C ALA A 30 9.47 -15.08 -5.32
N GLY A 31 9.82 -14.72 -4.07
CA GLY A 31 11.06 -14.04 -3.73
C GLY A 31 11.06 -12.53 -4.03
N ALA A 32 9.89 -11.92 -4.22
CA ALA A 32 9.77 -10.48 -4.32
C ALA A 32 9.70 -9.84 -2.92
N GLU A 33 10.37 -8.71 -2.76
CA GLU A 33 10.23 -7.86 -1.57
C GLU A 33 8.95 -7.03 -1.75
N VAL A 34 7.98 -7.26 -0.87
CA VAL A 34 6.68 -6.59 -0.94
C VAL A 34 6.55 -5.57 0.18
N ARG A 35 6.08 -4.37 -0.19
CA ARG A 35 5.75 -3.31 0.76
C ARG A 35 4.37 -2.76 0.47
N ILE A 36 3.64 -2.40 1.51
CA ILE A 36 2.29 -1.82 1.39
C ILE A 36 2.35 -0.36 1.82
N LEU A 37 1.95 0.55 0.94
CA LEU A 37 1.82 1.99 1.22
C LEU A 37 0.36 2.29 1.51
N CYS A 38 0.06 2.73 2.74
CA CYS A 38 -1.32 3.05 3.14
C CYS A 38 -1.41 4.19 4.16
N VAL A 39 -2.59 4.82 4.28
CA VAL A 39 -2.85 5.81 5.34
C VAL A 39 -3.38 5.13 6.59
N THR A 40 -4.26 4.14 6.41
CA THR A 40 -4.85 3.38 7.51
C THR A 40 -4.67 1.89 7.26
N TRP A 41 -4.11 1.21 8.26
CA TRP A 41 -3.93 -0.24 8.27
C TRP A 41 -4.66 -0.85 9.46
N ASP A 42 -5.71 -1.61 9.19
CA ASP A 42 -6.55 -2.28 10.19
C ASP A 42 -6.47 -3.82 10.05
N GLY A 43 -5.42 -4.33 9.40
CA GLY A 43 -5.21 -5.76 9.15
C GLY A 43 -4.32 -6.43 10.20
N SER A 44 -4.58 -7.70 10.50
CA SER A 44 -3.73 -8.52 11.38
C SER A 44 -2.54 -9.19 10.65
N SER A 45 -2.38 -8.98 9.34
CA SER A 45 -1.30 -9.54 8.52
C SER A 45 0.06 -8.86 8.81
N ALA A 46 0.52 -8.93 10.06
CA ALA A 46 1.80 -8.40 10.53
C ALA A 46 2.96 -9.40 10.39
N GLY A 47 2.79 -10.52 9.69
CA GLY A 47 3.75 -11.62 9.73
C GLY A 47 4.90 -11.53 8.72
N LYS A 48 4.63 -11.04 7.49
CA LYS A 48 5.58 -11.19 6.36
C LYS A 48 5.75 -9.97 5.45
N VAL A 49 4.88 -8.97 5.53
CA VAL A 49 4.87 -7.84 4.57
C VAL A 49 5.15 -6.54 5.30
N ALA A 50 6.09 -5.74 4.79
CA ALA A 50 6.40 -4.44 5.36
C ALA A 50 5.26 -3.46 5.07
N VAL A 51 4.74 -2.78 6.09
CA VAL A 51 3.68 -1.78 5.95
C VAL A 51 4.26 -0.40 6.23
N GLU A 52 4.16 0.49 5.25
CA GLU A 52 4.61 1.88 5.34
C GLU A 52 3.39 2.81 5.41
N ARG A 53 3.26 3.48 6.57
CA ARG A 53 2.13 4.36 6.86
C ARG A 53 2.43 5.77 6.40
N MET A 54 1.61 6.28 5.50
CA MET A 54 1.69 7.64 4.99
C MET A 54 0.88 8.59 5.89
N ALA A 55 1.54 9.62 6.42
CA ALA A 55 0.86 10.67 7.16
C ALA A 55 0.10 11.60 6.20
N VAL A 56 -1.23 11.50 6.17
CA VAL A 56 -2.10 12.38 5.38
C VAL A 56 -2.98 13.19 6.33
N PRO A 57 -2.95 14.54 6.26
CA PRO A 57 -3.72 15.38 7.18
C PRO A 57 -5.24 15.20 6.98
N SER A 58 -5.99 15.40 8.05
CA SER A 58 -7.46 15.36 8.01
C SER A 58 -7.99 16.53 7.18
N LYS A 59 -8.46 16.22 5.97
CA LYS A 59 -8.99 17.15 4.97
C LYS A 59 -10.26 16.53 4.34
N PRO A 60 -11.04 17.30 3.56
CA PRO A 60 -12.12 16.74 2.75
C PRO A 60 -11.64 15.60 1.86
N VAL A 61 -12.52 14.63 1.58
CA VAL A 61 -12.21 13.37 0.85
C VAL A 61 -11.34 13.58 -0.40
N PRO A 62 -11.69 14.46 -1.36
CA PRO A 62 -10.90 14.60 -2.59
C PRO A 62 -9.48 15.12 -2.31
N LEU A 63 -9.32 16.04 -1.36
CA LEU A 63 -8.02 16.57 -0.96
C LEU A 63 -7.15 15.50 -0.30
N ARG A 64 -7.74 14.61 0.51
CA ARG A 64 -6.96 13.51 1.13
C ARG A 64 -6.43 12.53 0.09
N ILE A 65 -7.22 12.19 -0.92
CA ILE A 65 -6.80 11.28 -2.00
C ILE A 65 -5.65 11.91 -2.78
N LEU A 66 -5.76 13.20 -3.12
CA LEU A 66 -4.70 13.92 -3.82
C LEU A 66 -3.42 14.03 -2.99
N LEU A 67 -3.54 14.32 -1.68
CA LEU A 67 -2.39 14.36 -0.77
C LEU A 67 -1.75 13.00 -0.58
N PHE A 68 -2.54 11.92 -0.54
CA PHE A 68 -2.04 10.56 -0.52
C PHE A 68 -1.28 10.21 -1.80
N ALA A 69 -1.86 10.48 -2.98
CA ALA A 69 -1.20 10.26 -4.25
C ALA A 69 0.11 11.06 -4.35
N ARG A 70 0.14 12.28 -3.82
CA ARG A 70 1.36 13.09 -3.71
C ARG A 70 2.39 12.42 -2.81
N ALA A 71 2.02 11.95 -1.62
CA ALA A 71 2.92 11.26 -0.70
C ALA A 71 3.50 9.98 -1.31
N VAL A 72 2.68 9.19 -2.00
CA VAL A 72 3.11 7.99 -2.73
C VAL A 72 4.11 8.35 -3.83
N ARG A 73 3.87 9.43 -4.58
CA ARG A 73 4.79 9.91 -5.61
C ARG A 73 6.12 10.37 -5.03
N GLU A 74 6.10 11.11 -3.91
CA GLU A 74 7.31 11.55 -3.22
C GLU A 74 8.10 10.36 -2.66
N TRP A 75 7.41 9.34 -2.16
CA TRP A 75 8.03 8.08 -1.76
C TRP A 75 8.68 7.36 -2.93
N ALA A 76 7.96 7.20 -4.05
CA ALA A 76 8.48 6.52 -5.23
C ALA A 76 9.67 7.25 -5.87
N ALA A 77 9.71 8.58 -5.80
CA ALA A 77 10.86 9.36 -6.24
C ALA A 77 12.13 9.08 -5.41
N LYS A 78 11.97 8.72 -4.13
CA LYS A 78 13.08 8.30 -3.25
C LYS A 78 13.43 6.81 -3.40
N HIS A 79 12.54 6.04 -4.00
CA HIS A 79 12.58 4.58 -4.10
C HIS A 79 12.38 4.11 -5.56
N PRO A 80 13.22 4.56 -6.51
CA PRO A 80 13.04 4.26 -7.94
C PRO A 80 13.16 2.78 -8.29
N GLU A 81 13.74 1.97 -7.40
CA GLU A 81 13.87 0.53 -7.56
C GLU A 81 12.57 -0.25 -7.29
N TRP A 82 11.54 0.42 -6.76
CA TRP A 82 10.26 -0.20 -6.41
C TRP A 82 9.25 -0.04 -7.54
N LEU A 83 8.67 -1.16 -7.96
CA LEU A 83 7.52 -1.16 -8.86
C LEU A 83 6.27 -0.77 -8.07
N LEU A 84 5.62 0.31 -8.45
CA LEU A 84 4.34 0.72 -7.87
C LEU A 84 3.18 -0.05 -8.51
N PHE A 85 2.34 -0.65 -7.67
CA PHE A 85 1.09 -1.28 -8.08
C PHE A 85 -0.06 -0.69 -7.26
N SER A 86 -0.91 0.10 -7.92
CA SER A 86 -2.04 0.79 -7.27
C SER A 86 -3.32 -0.03 -7.39
N LEU A 87 -4.01 -0.22 -6.28
CA LEU A 87 -5.32 -0.88 -6.19
C LEU A 87 -6.45 0.10 -5.83
N GLU A 88 -6.18 1.39 -5.93
CA GLU A 88 -7.21 2.43 -5.88
C GLU A 88 -8.08 2.36 -7.15
N ARG A 89 -9.39 2.56 -6.98
CA ARG A 89 -10.37 2.67 -8.08
C ARG A 89 -10.52 4.12 -8.53
#